data_AF-V9LB80-F1
#
_entry.id   AF-V9LB80-F1
#
_cell.length_a   1.000
_cell.length_b   1.000
_cell.length_c   1.000
_cell.angle_alpha   90.00
_cell.angle_beta   90.00
_cell.angle_gamma   90.00
#
_symmetry.space_group_name_H-M   'P 1'
#
loop_
_entity.id
_entity.type
_entity.pdbx_description
1 polymer ?
#
loop_
_entity_poly.entity_id
_entity_poly.type
_entity_poly.pdbx_seq_one_letter_code
_entity_poly.pdbx_strand_id
1 'polypeptide(L)'
;CRLLKVHSGLVHFRQQLVTLLQMWIVPLYFTVKLYWWRFLSTWGMFSVITSYIIFRATRKPLSGRTPRMVYKWFLLIYKLSYAVGIIGYLAVMFTMFGFNLFFRIKTEDSMDFGVILLFYGLYYGVMGRDFAEICSDYMASTIGFYNFGSMPSRNLSCDICAVCGQKIFVDVDEEGIIEDTYQLSCNHLFHEFCIRGWCIVGKKQTCPYCNEKVDLKRMLSNPWERTHVLYGQLLDWLRYLVAWQPVIIGLVQGINYILGLE
;
A
#
# COMPACT_ATOMS: atom_id res chain seq x y z
N CYS A 1 7.99 -27.91 7.17
CA CYS A 1 8.03 -26.47 7.53
C CYS A 1 8.37 -25.54 6.35
N ARG A 2 9.47 -25.78 5.59
CA ARG A 2 9.95 -24.90 4.49
C ARG A 2 9.02 -24.88 3.25
N LEU A 3 8.51 -26.04 2.81
CA LEU A 3 7.51 -26.15 1.73
C LEU A 3 6.16 -25.53 2.11
N LEU A 4 5.74 -25.68 3.37
CA LEU A 4 4.50 -25.07 3.89
C LEU A 4 4.57 -23.53 3.87
N LYS A 5 5.75 -22.93 4.13
CA LYS A 5 5.95 -21.47 4.12
C LYS A 5 5.98 -20.88 2.71
N VAL A 6 6.54 -21.62 1.75
CA VAL A 6 6.51 -21.27 0.31
C VAL A 6 5.09 -21.41 -0.24
N HIS A 7 4.41 -22.50 0.11
CA HIS A 7 3.01 -22.72 -0.28
C HIS A 7 2.07 -21.68 0.36
N SER A 8 2.29 -21.29 1.62
CA SER A 8 1.48 -20.23 2.26
C SER A 8 1.75 -18.85 1.65
N GLY A 9 3.00 -18.54 1.29
CA GLY A 9 3.35 -17.28 0.62
C GLY A 9 2.77 -17.16 -0.79
N LEU A 10 2.82 -18.24 -1.58
CA LEU A 10 2.21 -18.30 -2.92
C LEU A 10 0.68 -18.24 -2.89
N VAL A 11 0.05 -18.88 -1.90
CA VAL A 11 -1.42 -18.80 -1.71
C VAL A 11 -1.82 -17.40 -1.28
N HIS A 12 -1.09 -16.76 -0.37
CA HIS A 12 -1.34 -15.38 0.05
C HIS A 12 -1.21 -14.40 -1.12
N PHE A 13 -0.13 -14.51 -1.91
CA PHE A 13 0.07 -13.69 -3.11
C PHE A 13 -1.04 -13.88 -4.14
N ARG A 14 -1.48 -15.12 -4.38
CA ARG A 14 -2.58 -15.43 -5.30
C ARG A 14 -3.91 -14.86 -4.81
N GLN A 15 -4.22 -14.98 -3.51
CA GLN A 15 -5.43 -14.40 -2.93
C GLN A 15 -5.44 -12.87 -3.05
N GLN A 16 -4.30 -12.23 -2.80
CA GLN A 16 -4.17 -10.78 -2.89
C GLN A 16 -4.32 -10.25 -4.33
N LEU A 17 -3.79 -10.98 -5.32
CA LEU A 17 -4.02 -10.67 -6.74
C LEU A 17 -5.50 -10.78 -7.12
N VAL A 18 -6.21 -11.80 -6.63
CA VAL A 18 -7.64 -11.97 -6.90
C VAL A 18 -8.46 -10.83 -6.31
N THR A 19 -8.22 -10.47 -5.03
CA THR A 19 -8.93 -9.35 -4.41
C THR A 19 -8.60 -8.02 -5.07
N LEU A 20 -7.33 -7.83 -5.49
CA LEU A 20 -6.91 -6.63 -6.21
C LEU A 20 -7.61 -6.52 -7.58
N LEU A 21 -7.66 -7.60 -8.35
CA LEU A 21 -8.35 -7.63 -9.64
C LEU A 21 -9.85 -7.35 -9.45
N GLN A 22 -10.46 -7.91 -8.41
CA GLN A 22 -11.86 -7.63 -8.10
C GLN A 22 -12.09 -6.15 -7.76
N MET A 23 -11.26 -5.56 -6.90
CA MET A 23 -11.33 -4.13 -6.56
C MET A 23 -10.98 -3.19 -7.73
N TRP A 24 -10.22 -3.68 -8.70
CA TRP A 24 -9.88 -2.94 -9.90
C TRP A 24 -11.01 -2.96 -10.94
N ILE A 25 -11.65 -4.12 -11.16
CA ILE A 25 -12.66 -4.33 -12.21
C ILE A 25 -14.07 -3.89 -11.78
N VAL A 26 -14.48 -4.23 -10.55
CA VAL A 26 -15.88 -4.03 -10.12
C VAL A 26 -16.29 -2.54 -10.13
N PRO A 27 -15.52 -1.60 -9.53
CA PRO A 27 -15.86 -0.18 -9.58
C PRO A 27 -15.84 0.38 -11.01
N LEU A 28 -14.95 -0.14 -11.86
CA LEU A 28 -14.85 0.24 -13.27
C LEU A 28 -16.11 -0.14 -14.04
N TYR A 29 -16.62 -1.35 -13.83
CA TYR A 29 -17.85 -1.83 -14.45
C TYR A 29 -19.04 -0.93 -14.09
N PHE A 30 -19.23 -0.63 -12.81
CA PHE A 30 -20.33 0.23 -12.35
C PHE A 30 -20.17 1.67 -12.86
N THR A 31 -18.97 2.24 -12.84
CA THR A 31 -18.74 3.63 -13.26
C THR A 31 -18.91 3.84 -14.76
N VAL A 32 -18.59 2.84 -15.59
CA VAL A 32 -18.91 2.84 -17.02
C VAL A 32 -20.42 2.79 -17.25
N LYS A 33 -21.14 1.90 -16.54
CA LYS A 33 -22.60 1.78 -16.65
C LYS A 33 -23.34 3.05 -16.20
N LEU A 34 -22.82 3.73 -15.19
CA LEU A 34 -23.40 4.96 -14.61
C LEU A 34 -22.86 6.26 -15.24
N TYR A 35 -22.04 6.18 -16.30
CA TYR A 35 -21.43 7.33 -16.99
C TYR A 35 -20.68 8.31 -16.07
N TRP A 36 -20.01 7.79 -15.04
CA TRP A 36 -19.34 8.63 -14.05
C TRP A 36 -17.93 9.05 -14.49
N TRP A 37 -17.85 10.00 -15.42
CA TRP A 37 -16.61 10.42 -16.10
C TRP A 37 -15.48 10.89 -15.18
N ARG A 38 -15.81 11.52 -14.05
CA ARG A 38 -14.82 12.02 -13.07
C ARG A 38 -14.01 10.88 -12.46
N PHE A 39 -14.70 9.80 -12.07
CA PHE A 39 -14.04 8.61 -11.54
C PHE A 39 -13.18 7.96 -12.61
N LEU A 40 -13.75 7.78 -13.82
CA LEU A 40 -13.06 7.17 -14.95
C LEU A 40 -11.74 7.88 -15.31
N SER A 41 -11.75 9.21 -15.31
CA SER A 41 -10.55 10.03 -15.57
C SER A 41 -9.48 9.85 -14.48
N THR A 42 -9.86 9.97 -13.20
CA THR A 42 -8.90 9.83 -12.10
C THR A 42 -8.34 8.41 -12.02
N TRP A 43 -9.21 7.43 -12.24
CA TRP A 43 -8.87 6.01 -12.23
C TRP A 43 -7.92 5.66 -13.38
N GLY A 44 -8.19 6.18 -14.59
CA GLY A 44 -7.33 5.97 -15.76
C GLY A 44 -5.93 6.56 -15.54
N MET A 45 -5.86 7.79 -15.01
CA MET A 45 -4.57 8.43 -14.68
C MET A 45 -3.79 7.62 -13.63
N PHE A 46 -4.44 7.22 -12.54
CA PHE A 46 -3.83 6.38 -11.50
C PHE A 46 -3.32 5.05 -12.08
N SER A 47 -4.11 4.44 -12.96
CA SER A 47 -3.79 3.17 -13.61
C SER A 47 -2.57 3.25 -14.51
N VAL A 48 -2.48 4.30 -15.35
CA VAL A 48 -1.34 4.51 -16.25
C VAL A 48 -0.05 4.74 -15.46
N ILE A 49 -0.08 5.62 -14.46
CA ILE A 49 1.11 5.92 -13.65
C ILE A 49 1.54 4.69 -12.86
N THR A 50 0.60 4.01 -12.20
CA THR A 50 0.91 2.82 -11.40
C THR A 50 1.46 1.68 -12.27
N SER A 51 0.93 1.50 -13.48
CA SER A 51 1.46 0.53 -14.45
C SER A 51 2.91 0.84 -14.83
N TYR A 52 3.25 2.12 -15.05
CA TYR A 52 4.63 2.53 -15.31
C TYR A 52 5.56 2.24 -14.11
N ILE A 53 5.10 2.50 -12.88
CA ILE A 53 5.88 2.21 -11.67
C ILE A 53 6.09 0.70 -11.49
N ILE A 54 5.06 -0.13 -11.70
CA ILE A 54 5.16 -1.59 -11.67
C ILE A 54 6.12 -2.09 -12.75
N PHE A 55 6.02 -1.57 -13.97
CA PHE A 55 6.96 -1.90 -15.05
C PHE A 55 8.39 -1.63 -14.60
N ARG A 56 8.68 -0.46 -14.01
CA ARG A 56 10.02 -0.14 -13.51
C ARG A 56 10.46 -1.07 -12.36
N ALA A 57 9.55 -1.46 -11.47
CA ALA A 57 9.82 -2.35 -10.34
C ALA A 57 10.08 -3.83 -10.76
N THR A 58 9.51 -4.26 -11.89
CA THR A 58 9.59 -5.65 -12.38
C THR A 58 10.75 -5.89 -13.37
N ARG A 59 11.41 -4.82 -13.85
CA ARG A 59 12.53 -4.93 -14.80
C ARG A 59 13.77 -5.54 -14.15
N LYS A 60 14.45 -6.41 -14.91
CA LYS A 60 15.74 -7.03 -14.56
C LYS A 60 16.82 -6.55 -15.55
N PRO A 61 18.01 -6.12 -15.10
CA PRO A 61 18.40 -5.90 -13.71
C PRO A 61 17.68 -4.68 -13.10
N LEU A 62 17.42 -4.72 -11.78
CA LEU A 62 16.81 -3.61 -11.07
C LEU A 62 17.83 -2.48 -10.90
N SER A 63 17.49 -1.27 -11.34
CA SER A 63 18.32 -0.08 -11.11
C SER A 63 18.25 0.36 -9.65
N GLY A 64 19.38 0.80 -9.08
CA GLY A 64 19.44 1.19 -7.69
C GLY A 64 18.56 2.38 -7.27
N ARG A 65 18.18 3.24 -8.23
CA ARG A 65 17.25 4.36 -7.97
C ARG A 65 15.78 3.92 -7.95
N THR A 66 15.45 2.74 -8.48
CA THR A 66 14.06 2.27 -8.64
C THR A 66 13.33 2.10 -7.31
N PRO A 67 13.87 1.43 -6.27
CA PRO A 67 13.17 1.25 -4.99
C PRO A 67 12.77 2.58 -4.36
N ARG A 68 13.65 3.58 -4.42
CA ARG A 68 13.36 4.93 -3.92
C ARG A 68 12.19 5.58 -4.66
N MET A 69 12.19 5.49 -5.98
CA MET A 69 11.11 6.04 -6.82
C MET A 69 9.77 5.36 -6.52
N VAL A 70 9.77 4.02 -6.41
CA VAL A 70 8.58 3.22 -6.08
C VAL A 70 8.02 3.61 -4.72
N TYR A 71 8.85 3.63 -3.67
CA TYR A 71 8.41 4.01 -2.33
C TYR A 71 7.94 5.46 -2.25
N LYS A 72 8.61 6.40 -2.94
CA LYS A 72 8.15 7.81 -3.00
C LYS A 72 6.77 7.94 -3.64
N TRP A 73 6.51 7.22 -4.73
CA TRP A 73 5.20 7.25 -5.40
C TRP A 73 4.09 6.72 -4.50
N PHE A 74 4.27 5.54 -3.91
CA PHE A 74 3.24 4.96 -3.04
C PHE A 74 3.07 5.72 -1.73
N LEU A 75 4.13 6.34 -1.20
CA LEU A 75 4.03 7.25 -0.06
C LEU A 75 3.24 8.52 -0.41
N LEU A 76 3.40 9.05 -1.63
CA LEU A 76 2.61 10.18 -2.11
C LEU A 76 1.12 9.82 -2.19
N ILE A 77 0.80 8.69 -2.83
CA ILE A 77 -0.59 8.19 -2.90
C ILE A 77 -1.18 8.01 -1.52
N TYR A 78 -0.43 7.40 -0.59
CA TYR A 78 -0.84 7.25 0.80
C TYR A 78 -1.17 8.60 1.46
N LYS A 79 -0.30 9.62 1.29
CA LYS A 79 -0.51 10.94 1.93
C LYS A 79 -1.73 11.65 1.34
N LEU A 80 -1.91 11.58 0.03
CA LEU A 80 -3.08 12.16 -0.64
C LEU A 80 -4.37 11.45 -0.23
N SER A 81 -4.36 10.11 -0.22
CA SER A 81 -5.53 9.31 0.16
C SER A 81 -5.94 9.53 1.61
N TYR A 82 -4.94 9.65 2.50
CA TYR A 82 -5.14 9.97 3.90
C TYR A 82 -5.72 11.39 4.09
N ALA A 83 -5.16 12.39 3.42
CA ALA A 83 -5.65 13.77 3.49
C ALA A 83 -7.09 13.89 2.95
N VAL A 84 -7.38 13.30 1.79
CA VAL A 84 -8.72 13.28 1.19
C VAL A 84 -9.71 12.54 2.09
N GLY A 85 -9.30 11.42 2.69
CA GLY A 85 -10.12 10.67 3.65
C GLY A 85 -10.46 11.48 4.90
N ILE A 86 -9.50 12.24 5.47
CA ILE A 86 -9.76 13.13 6.60
C ILE A 86 -10.73 14.25 6.21
N ILE A 87 -10.51 14.90 5.07
CA ILE A 87 -11.40 15.97 4.61
C ILE A 87 -12.82 15.44 4.38
N GLY A 88 -12.96 14.27 3.78
CA GLY A 88 -14.26 13.61 3.61
C GLY A 88 -14.92 13.28 4.95
N TYR A 89 -14.17 12.73 5.92
CA TYR A 89 -14.69 12.44 7.26
C TYR A 89 -15.17 13.72 7.96
N LEU A 90 -14.36 14.78 7.93
CA LEU A 90 -14.73 16.07 8.51
C LEU A 90 -15.97 16.66 7.83
N ALA A 91 -16.09 16.54 6.51
CA ALA A 91 -17.28 16.98 5.78
C ALA A 91 -18.54 16.21 6.21
N VAL A 92 -18.48 14.89 6.36
CA VAL A 92 -19.61 14.09 6.86
C VAL A 92 -19.97 14.46 8.30
N MET A 93 -18.99 14.59 9.18
CA MET A 93 -19.22 15.02 10.57
C MET A 93 -19.85 16.41 10.63
N PHE A 94 -19.35 17.33 9.82
CA PHE A 94 -19.88 18.68 9.69
C PHE A 94 -21.36 18.69 9.27
N THR A 95 -21.76 17.80 8.36
CA THR A 95 -23.17 17.62 7.99
C THR A 95 -23.99 17.00 9.12
N MET A 96 -23.48 15.95 9.79
CA MET A 96 -24.17 15.22 10.86
C MET A 96 -24.45 16.09 12.09
N PHE A 97 -23.54 16.99 12.46
CA PHE A 97 -23.75 17.95 13.55
C PHE A 97 -24.66 19.13 13.16
N GLY A 98 -25.15 19.19 11.91
CA GLY A 98 -26.07 20.23 11.46
C GLY A 98 -25.41 21.58 11.18
N PHE A 99 -24.08 21.70 11.27
CA PHE A 99 -23.36 22.95 10.94
C PHE A 99 -23.56 23.36 9.48
N ASN A 100 -23.84 22.40 8.60
CA ASN A 100 -24.21 22.65 7.21
C ASN A 100 -25.41 23.61 7.04
N LEU A 101 -26.36 23.58 7.99
CA LEU A 101 -27.53 24.45 7.99
C LEU A 101 -27.17 25.92 8.23
N PHE A 102 -26.12 26.21 9.01
CA PHE A 102 -25.63 27.57 9.22
C PHE A 102 -25.13 28.22 7.93
N PHE A 103 -24.57 27.42 7.02
CA PHE A 103 -24.08 27.88 5.72
C PHE A 103 -25.13 27.80 4.60
N ARG A 104 -26.38 27.45 4.93
CA ARG A 104 -27.50 27.29 3.98
C ARG A 104 -27.22 26.30 2.84
N ILE A 105 -26.31 25.36 3.05
CA ILE A 105 -26.02 24.29 2.11
C ILE A 105 -26.98 23.13 2.42
N LYS A 106 -27.51 22.48 1.37
CA LYS A 106 -28.42 21.34 1.54
C LYS A 106 -27.68 20.16 2.19
N THR A 107 -28.37 19.45 3.08
CA THR A 107 -27.83 18.29 3.79
C THR A 107 -27.42 17.18 2.84
N GLU A 108 -28.24 16.90 1.83
CA GLU A 108 -27.98 15.94 0.76
C GLU A 108 -26.67 16.25 0.03
N ASP A 109 -26.54 17.46 -0.56
CA ASP A 109 -25.35 17.86 -1.32
C ASP A 109 -24.05 17.78 -0.49
N SER A 110 -24.08 18.22 0.77
CA SER A 110 -22.90 18.17 1.64
C SER A 110 -22.53 16.74 2.04
N MET A 111 -23.54 15.89 2.29
CA MET A 111 -23.30 14.51 2.65
C MET A 111 -22.75 13.72 1.46
N ASP A 112 -23.31 13.92 0.27
CA ASP A 112 -22.82 13.34 -0.97
C ASP A 112 -21.37 13.74 -1.24
N PHE A 113 -21.04 15.03 -1.08
CA PHE A 113 -19.66 15.51 -1.22
C PHE A 113 -18.71 14.81 -0.23
N GLY A 114 -19.09 14.72 1.05
CA GLY A 114 -18.29 14.06 2.08
C GLY A 114 -18.09 12.57 1.83
N VAL A 115 -19.16 11.85 1.45
CA VAL A 115 -19.13 10.42 1.15
C VAL A 115 -18.30 10.15 -0.11
N ILE A 116 -18.43 10.97 -1.15
CA ILE A 116 -17.62 10.82 -2.37
C ILE A 116 -16.12 11.01 -2.07
N LEU A 117 -15.76 12.01 -1.26
CA LEU A 117 -14.36 12.19 -0.84
C LEU A 117 -13.85 11.02 -0.01
N LEU A 118 -14.64 10.52 0.95
CA LEU A 118 -14.30 9.32 1.71
C LEU A 118 -14.08 8.12 0.79
N PHE A 119 -14.97 7.91 -0.18
CA PHE A 119 -14.83 6.85 -1.16
C PHE A 119 -13.51 6.96 -1.93
N TYR A 120 -13.17 8.12 -2.48
CA TYR A 120 -11.91 8.32 -3.19
C TYR A 120 -10.68 8.10 -2.30
N GLY A 121 -10.69 8.65 -1.08
CA GLY A 121 -9.60 8.52 -0.12
C GLY A 121 -9.37 7.07 0.30
N LEU A 122 -10.44 6.33 0.59
CA LEU A 122 -10.33 4.92 0.98
C LEU A 122 -9.99 4.02 -0.21
N TYR A 123 -10.63 4.24 -1.38
CA TYR A 123 -10.41 3.44 -2.58
C TYR A 123 -8.95 3.50 -3.05
N TYR A 124 -8.42 4.70 -3.30
CA TYR A 124 -7.03 4.86 -3.73
C TYR A 124 -6.04 4.50 -2.62
N GLY A 125 -6.43 4.63 -1.34
CA GLY A 125 -5.63 4.18 -0.20
C GLY A 125 -5.43 2.66 -0.19
N VAL A 126 -6.51 1.88 -0.32
CA VAL A 126 -6.43 0.42 -0.39
C VAL A 126 -5.65 -0.02 -1.62
N MET A 127 -5.98 0.54 -2.78
CA MET A 127 -5.33 0.18 -4.05
C MET A 127 -3.84 0.50 -4.02
N GLY A 128 -3.45 1.71 -3.62
CA GLY A 128 -2.06 2.11 -3.50
C GLY A 128 -1.25 1.21 -2.56
N ARG A 129 -1.86 0.77 -1.45
CA ARG A 129 -1.25 -0.16 -0.49
C ARG A 129 -1.02 -1.55 -1.09
N ASP A 130 -2.00 -2.11 -1.81
CA ASP A 130 -1.83 -3.43 -2.43
C ASP A 130 -0.76 -3.42 -3.54
N PHE A 131 -0.71 -2.38 -4.38
CA PHE A 131 0.35 -2.25 -5.39
C PHE A 131 1.73 -2.03 -4.78
N ALA A 132 1.81 -1.28 -3.68
CA ALA A 132 3.06 -1.08 -2.95
C ALA A 132 3.64 -2.40 -2.43
N GLU A 133 2.79 -3.26 -1.87
CA GLU A 133 3.17 -4.60 -1.40
C GLU A 133 3.67 -5.47 -2.55
N ILE A 134 2.91 -5.54 -3.65
CA ILE A 134 3.29 -6.31 -4.86
C ILE A 134 4.61 -5.82 -5.45
N CYS A 135 4.80 -4.49 -5.59
CA CYS A 135 6.05 -3.94 -6.11
C CYS A 135 7.23 -4.26 -5.19
N SER A 136 7.02 -4.23 -3.87
CA SER A 136 8.05 -4.56 -2.89
C SER A 136 8.47 -6.03 -2.99
N ASP A 137 7.52 -6.95 -3.22
CA ASP A 137 7.81 -8.36 -3.45
C ASP A 137 8.59 -8.62 -4.75
N TYR A 138 8.22 -7.94 -5.84
CA TYR A 138 8.98 -8.04 -7.09
C TYR A 138 10.41 -7.49 -6.96
N MET A 139 10.58 -6.37 -6.26
CA MET A 139 11.92 -5.82 -6.00
C MET A 139 12.74 -6.75 -5.10
N ALA A 140 12.14 -7.28 -4.02
CA ALA A 140 12.77 -8.24 -3.12
C ALA A 140 13.30 -9.47 -3.87
N SER A 141 12.46 -10.08 -4.72
CA SER A 141 12.84 -11.26 -5.50
C SER A 141 13.92 -10.98 -6.54
N THR A 142 14.02 -9.74 -7.04
CA THR A 142 15.00 -9.34 -8.05
C THR A 142 16.38 -9.02 -7.47
N ILE A 143 16.44 -8.49 -6.24
CA ILE A 143 17.69 -8.13 -5.56
C ILE A 143 18.53 -9.39 -5.23
N GLY A 144 17.92 -10.58 -5.16
CA GLY A 144 18.64 -11.85 -5.10
C GLY A 144 19.16 -12.25 -3.71
N PHE A 145 19.07 -11.37 -2.70
CA PHE A 145 19.25 -11.78 -1.28
C PHE A 145 18.05 -12.57 -0.75
N TYR A 146 16.94 -12.54 -1.48
CA TYR A 146 15.68 -13.24 -1.18
C TYR A 146 15.63 -14.66 -1.79
N ASN A 147 16.75 -15.36 -1.89
CA ASN A 147 16.74 -16.80 -2.18
C ASN A 147 16.70 -17.55 -0.84
N PHE A 148 15.56 -18.19 -0.54
CA PHE A 148 15.36 -18.97 0.67
C PHE A 148 16.38 -20.11 0.78
N GLY A 149 17.48 -19.87 1.50
CA GLY A 149 18.44 -20.90 1.91
C GLY A 149 19.77 -20.97 1.16
N SER A 150 20.09 -20.01 0.28
CA SER A 150 21.46 -19.87 -0.24
C SER A 150 22.20 -18.75 0.50
N MET A 151 23.50 -18.94 0.78
CA MET A 151 24.38 -17.83 1.16
C MET A 151 24.21 -16.68 0.15
N PRO A 152 24.20 -15.41 0.60
CA PRO A 152 24.07 -14.27 -0.31
C PRO A 152 25.15 -14.38 -1.38
N SER A 153 24.76 -14.54 -2.65
CA SER A 153 25.70 -14.73 -3.77
C SER A 153 26.50 -13.46 -4.08
N ARG A 154 26.24 -12.38 -3.35
CA ARG A 154 26.97 -11.11 -3.41
C ARG A 154 27.46 -10.78 -2.00
N ASN A 155 28.77 -10.75 -1.83
CA ASN A 155 29.40 -10.18 -0.65
C ASN A 155 29.25 -8.65 -0.76
N LEU A 156 28.25 -8.11 -0.05
CA LEU A 156 27.96 -6.68 -0.08
C LEU A 156 28.94 -5.99 0.88
N SER A 157 29.74 -5.06 0.38
CA SER A 157 30.55 -4.20 1.25
C SER A 157 29.65 -3.45 2.24
N CYS A 158 30.10 -3.28 3.48
CA CYS A 158 29.33 -2.69 4.58
C CYS A 158 28.68 -1.34 4.23
N ASP A 159 29.26 -0.62 3.27
CA ASP A 159 28.84 0.73 2.89
C ASP A 159 27.80 0.76 1.76
N ILE A 160 27.20 -0.37 1.35
CA ILE A 160 26.17 -0.39 0.30
C ILE A 160 24.83 -0.83 0.88
N CYS A 161 23.79 -0.03 0.68
CA CYS A 161 22.44 -0.37 1.11
C CYS A 161 21.87 -1.53 0.29
N ALA A 162 21.48 -2.63 0.92
CA ALA A 162 20.98 -3.82 0.20
C ALA A 162 19.62 -3.62 -0.50
N VAL A 163 18.87 -2.56 -0.18
CA VAL A 163 17.58 -2.25 -0.82
C VAL A 163 17.79 -1.50 -2.13
N CYS A 164 18.52 -0.38 -2.10
CA CYS A 164 18.75 0.46 -3.28
C CYS A 164 20.07 0.19 -4.01
N GLY A 165 20.96 -0.64 -3.45
CA GLY A 165 22.27 -0.92 -4.06
C GLY A 165 23.18 0.30 -4.23
N GLN A 166 22.93 1.39 -3.50
CA GLN A 166 23.73 2.61 -3.52
C GLN A 166 24.61 2.72 -2.26
N LYS A 167 25.73 3.43 -2.37
CA LYS A 167 26.63 3.70 -1.25
C LYS A 167 25.95 4.53 -0.17
N ILE A 168 26.22 4.19 1.08
CA ILE A 168 25.86 4.89 2.30
C ILE A 168 27.03 5.84 2.60
N PHE A 169 26.75 7.14 2.70
CA PHE A 169 27.78 8.17 2.85
C PHE A 169 27.86 8.77 4.26
N VAL A 170 26.90 8.44 5.12
CA VAL A 170 26.72 9.02 6.46
C VAL A 170 26.81 7.90 7.48
N ASP A 171 27.58 8.09 8.54
CA ASP A 171 27.67 7.13 9.64
C ASP A 171 26.43 7.18 10.55
N VAL A 172 26.20 6.12 11.34
CA VAL A 172 24.97 5.91 12.12
C VAL A 172 24.71 7.01 13.15
N ASP A 173 25.76 7.70 13.60
CA ASP A 173 25.71 8.71 14.66
C ASP A 173 25.77 10.16 14.14
N GLU A 174 25.81 10.37 12.83
CA GLU A 174 25.80 11.70 12.20
C GLU A 174 24.47 11.98 11.50
N GLU A 175 23.90 13.17 11.72
CA GLU A 175 22.75 13.63 10.94
C GLU A 175 23.20 13.89 9.50
N GLY A 176 22.60 13.14 8.57
CA GLY A 176 22.95 13.23 7.15
C GLY A 176 22.36 14.48 6.52
N ILE A 177 23.17 15.23 5.76
CA ILE A 177 22.69 16.37 4.96
C ILE A 177 21.63 15.93 3.93
N ILE A 178 21.68 14.66 3.47
CA ILE A 178 20.79 14.11 2.42
C ILE A 178 19.82 13.08 2.98
N GLU A 179 20.31 12.10 3.74
CA GLU A 179 19.50 11.06 4.39
C GLU A 179 20.33 10.38 5.49
N ASP A 180 19.66 9.98 6.57
CA ASP A 180 20.27 9.30 7.70
C ASP A 180 20.51 7.81 7.42
N THR A 181 21.45 7.24 8.17
CA THR A 181 21.75 5.81 8.16
C THR A 181 21.10 5.13 9.35
N TYR A 182 20.39 4.04 9.09
CA TYR A 182 19.75 3.24 10.14
C TYR A 182 20.41 1.88 10.27
N GLN A 183 20.87 1.56 11.48
CA GLN A 183 21.40 0.25 11.83
C GLN A 183 20.31 -0.63 12.47
N LEU A 184 20.09 -1.81 11.90
CA LEU A 184 19.20 -2.81 12.48
C LEU A 184 19.87 -3.56 13.65
N SER A 185 19.09 -4.27 14.47
CA SER A 185 19.58 -5.16 15.54
C SER A 185 20.54 -6.24 15.03
N CYS A 186 20.36 -6.67 13.78
CA CYS A 186 21.24 -7.60 13.07
C CYS A 186 22.54 -6.96 12.53
N ASN A 187 22.86 -5.73 12.94
CA ASN A 187 24.02 -4.93 12.54
C ASN A 187 24.11 -4.53 11.05
N HIS A 188 23.11 -4.85 10.23
CA HIS A 188 23.07 -4.39 8.84
C HIS A 188 22.65 -2.92 8.72
N LEU A 189 23.36 -2.19 7.86
CA LEU A 189 23.18 -0.76 7.59
C LEU A 189 22.31 -0.52 6.36
N PHE A 190 21.40 0.45 6.46
CA PHE A 190 20.53 0.86 5.37
C PHE A 190 20.31 2.38 5.41
N HIS A 191 19.99 2.97 4.26
CA HIS A 191 19.37 4.29 4.26
C HIS A 191 18.04 4.25 5.00
N GLU A 192 17.81 5.23 5.88
CA GLU A 192 16.59 5.29 6.70
C GLU A 192 15.32 5.24 5.82
N PHE A 193 15.30 6.00 4.72
CA PHE A 193 14.19 5.99 3.76
C PHE A 193 13.95 4.61 3.13
N CYS A 194 15.02 3.88 2.81
CA CYS A 194 14.91 2.58 2.14
C CYS A 194 14.37 1.51 3.09
N ILE A 195 14.85 1.48 4.34
CA ILE A 195 14.38 0.51 5.34
C ILE A 195 12.97 0.85 5.82
N ARG A 196 12.62 2.14 5.96
CA ARG A 196 11.24 2.57 6.23
C ARG A 196 10.29 2.19 5.11
N GLY A 197 10.69 2.40 3.85
CA GLY A 197 9.92 1.97 2.69
C GLY A 197 9.69 0.45 2.68
N TRP A 198 10.72 -0.32 2.99
CA TRP A 198 10.61 -1.78 3.10
C TRP A 198 9.63 -2.24 4.19
N CYS A 199 9.77 -1.70 5.41
CA CYS A 199 8.95 -2.12 6.55
C CYS A 199 7.52 -1.60 6.52
N ILE A 200 7.32 -0.34 6.12
CA ILE A 200 6.03 0.35 6.18
C ILE A 200 5.27 0.17 4.86
N VAL A 201 5.89 0.54 3.74
CA VAL A 201 5.24 0.54 2.41
C VAL A 201 5.16 -0.88 1.85
N GLY A 202 6.23 -1.68 2.00
CA GLY A 202 6.27 -3.08 1.56
C GLY A 202 5.72 -4.11 2.55
N LYS A 203 5.32 -3.68 3.76
CA LYS A 203 4.89 -4.55 4.88
C LYS A 203 5.87 -5.67 5.25
N LYS A 204 7.17 -5.47 5.00
CA LYS A 204 8.18 -6.51 5.24
C LYS A 204 8.84 -6.31 6.61
N GLN A 205 8.53 -7.18 7.56
CA GLN A 205 9.02 -7.09 8.94
C GLN A 205 10.32 -7.87 9.20
N THR A 206 11.13 -8.03 8.17
CA THR A 206 12.39 -8.79 8.20
C THR A 206 13.50 -8.03 7.50
N CYS A 207 14.73 -8.17 7.98
CA CYS A 207 15.90 -7.59 7.36
C CYS A 207 16.02 -8.07 5.89
N PRO A 208 16.18 -7.15 4.91
CA PRO A 208 16.35 -7.51 3.50
C PRO A 208 17.54 -8.44 3.22
N TYR A 209 18.54 -8.47 4.12
CA TYR A 209 19.78 -9.23 3.96
C TYR A 209 19.74 -10.58 4.71
N CYS A 210 19.58 -10.57 6.04
CA CYS A 210 19.65 -11.79 6.86
C CYS A 210 18.29 -12.41 7.21
N ASN A 211 17.17 -11.79 6.82
CA ASN A 211 15.80 -12.21 7.17
C ASN A 211 15.49 -12.27 8.68
N GLU A 212 16.33 -11.69 9.52
CA GLU A 212 16.03 -11.52 10.95
C GLU A 212 14.87 -10.55 11.13
N LYS A 213 14.01 -10.80 12.13
CA LYS A 213 12.88 -9.91 12.40
C LYS A 213 13.39 -8.54 12.87
N VAL A 214 12.76 -7.49 12.36
CA VAL A 214 13.12 -6.11 12.72
C VAL A 214 12.28 -5.64 13.90
N ASP A 215 12.92 -4.98 14.87
CA ASP A 215 12.24 -4.33 15.99
C ASP A 215 11.59 -3.01 15.56
N LEU A 216 10.39 -3.11 14.98
CA LEU A 216 9.57 -1.99 14.51
C LEU A 216 9.36 -0.89 15.57
N LYS A 217 9.27 -1.28 16.85
CA LYS A 217 9.03 -0.33 17.95
C LYS A 217 10.18 0.66 18.13
N ARG A 218 11.42 0.25 17.83
CA ARG A 218 12.61 1.12 17.88
C ARG A 218 12.71 2.01 16.64
N MET A 219 12.26 1.52 15.49
CA MET A 219 12.19 2.30 14.25
C MET A 219 11.09 3.37 14.28
N LEU A 220 9.96 3.07 14.92
CA LEU A 220 8.78 3.92 15.01
C LEU A 220 8.73 4.67 16.35
N SER A 221 9.80 5.41 16.66
CA SER A 221 9.93 6.13 17.93
C SER A 221 8.87 7.21 18.09
N ASN A 222 8.38 7.78 16.98
CA ASN A 222 7.35 8.81 16.97
C ASN A 222 5.93 8.22 17.10
N PRO A 223 5.11 8.67 18.07
CA PRO A 223 3.72 8.24 18.22
C PRO A 223 2.87 8.44 16.94
N TRP A 224 3.18 9.48 16.17
CA TRP A 224 2.55 9.78 14.89
C TRP A 224 2.84 8.72 13.83
N GLU A 225 3.95 8.00 13.89
CA GLU A 225 4.22 6.89 12.98
C GLU A 225 3.35 5.65 13.27
N ARG A 226 2.84 5.52 14.50
CA ARG A 226 1.88 4.45 14.84
C ARG A 226 0.52 4.68 14.17
N THR A 227 0.09 5.92 13.99
CA THR A 227 -1.19 6.21 13.31
C THR A 227 -1.14 5.78 11.84
N HIS A 228 0.03 5.88 11.19
CA HIS A 228 0.23 5.34 9.85
C HIS A 228 0.04 3.82 9.77
N VAL A 229 0.51 3.08 10.79
CA VAL A 229 0.31 1.63 10.87
C VAL A 229 -1.17 1.28 11.10
N LEU A 230 -1.84 2.00 12.01
CA LEU A 230 -3.27 1.81 12.30
C LEU A 230 -4.16 2.09 11.09
N TYR A 231 -3.93 3.20 10.39
CA TYR A 231 -4.64 3.51 9.15
C TYR A 231 -4.40 2.42 8.10
N GLY A 232 -3.17 1.89 8.05
CA GLY A 232 -2.88 0.73 7.24
C GLY A 232 -3.74 -0.50 7.56
N GLN A 233 -3.90 -0.85 8.83
CA GLN A 233 -4.75 -1.96 9.26
C GLN A 233 -6.22 -1.71 8.92
N LEU A 234 -6.70 -0.47 9.07
CA LEU A 234 -8.04 -0.06 8.65
C LEU A 234 -8.25 -0.31 7.15
N LEU A 235 -7.29 0.05 6.30
CA LEU A 235 -7.36 -0.20 4.85
C LEU A 235 -7.40 -1.70 4.54
N ASP A 236 -6.62 -2.53 5.24
CA ASP A 236 -6.68 -3.99 5.05
C ASP A 236 -8.06 -4.56 5.44
N TRP A 237 -8.67 -4.06 6.53
CA TRP A 237 -10.02 -4.46 6.93
C TRP A 237 -11.08 -4.04 5.91
N LEU A 238 -10.99 -2.79 5.44
CA LEU A 238 -11.87 -2.26 4.39
C LEU A 238 -11.75 -3.06 3.08
N ARG A 239 -10.54 -3.47 2.71
CA ARG A 239 -10.32 -4.34 1.54
C ARG A 239 -11.13 -5.62 1.65
N TYR A 240 -11.07 -6.30 2.80
CA TYR A 240 -11.86 -7.52 3.01
C TYR A 240 -13.36 -7.22 2.99
N LEU A 241 -13.81 -6.14 3.64
CA LEU A 241 -15.23 -5.77 3.62
C LEU A 241 -15.71 -5.55 2.17
N VAL A 242 -15.03 -4.72 1.40
CA VAL A 242 -15.45 -4.34 0.04
C VAL A 242 -15.34 -5.50 -0.94
N ALA A 243 -14.27 -6.32 -0.87
CA ALA A 243 -14.09 -7.44 -1.78
C ALA A 243 -15.12 -8.56 -1.55
N TRP A 244 -15.57 -8.79 -0.32
CA TRP A 244 -16.55 -9.84 -0.04
C TRP A 244 -17.99 -9.43 -0.36
N GLN A 245 -18.32 -8.14 -0.37
CA GLN A 245 -19.68 -7.64 -0.62
C GLN A 245 -20.30 -8.14 -1.95
N PRO A 246 -19.65 -8.04 -3.11
CA PRO A 246 -20.20 -8.57 -4.37
C PRO A 246 -20.43 -10.08 -4.35
N VAL A 247 -19.57 -10.83 -3.65
CA VAL A 247 -19.70 -12.30 -3.52
C VAL A 247 -20.92 -12.65 -2.68
N ILE A 248 -21.11 -11.93 -1.56
CA ILE A 248 -22.27 -12.12 -0.67
C ILE A 248 -23.56 -11.76 -1.41
N ILE A 249 -23.61 -10.61 -2.09
CA ILE A 249 -24.80 -10.17 -2.83
C ILE A 249 -25.13 -11.16 -3.95
N GLY A 250 -24.14 -11.57 -4.74
CA GLY A 250 -24.35 -12.55 -5.81
C GLY A 250 -24.81 -13.92 -5.30
N LEU A 251 -24.32 -14.35 -4.13
CA LEU A 251 -24.77 -15.58 -3.49
C LEU A 251 -26.21 -15.46 -2.98
N VAL A 252 -26.57 -14.35 -2.31
CA VAL A 252 -27.93 -14.12 -1.82
C VAL A 252 -28.93 -14.03 -2.99
N GLN A 253 -28.58 -13.31 -4.07
CA GLN A 253 -29.39 -13.25 -5.28
C GLN A 253 -29.52 -14.62 -5.94
N GLY A 254 -28.43 -15.38 -6.03
CA GLY A 254 -28.46 -16.75 -6.54
C GLY A 254 -29.39 -17.67 -5.73
N ILE A 255 -29.34 -17.57 -4.39
CA ILE A 255 -30.24 -18.33 -3.52
C ILE A 255 -31.70 -17.88 -3.70
N ASN A 256 -31.97 -16.58 -3.75
CA ASN A 256 -33.32 -16.06 -3.97
C ASN A 256 -33.89 -16.50 -5.32
N TYR A 257 -33.07 -16.46 -6.37
CA TYR A 257 -33.44 -16.95 -7.71
C TYR A 257 -33.75 -18.45 -7.70
N ILE A 258 -32.92 -19.27 -7.04
CA ILE A 258 -33.14 -20.73 -6.92
C ILE A 258 -34.41 -21.04 -6.12
N LEU A 259 -34.69 -20.28 -5.06
CA LEU A 259 -35.86 -20.45 -4.21
C LEU A 259 -37.13 -19.81 -4.81
N GLY A 260 -37.03 -19.12 -5.96
CA GLY A 260 -38.17 -18.45 -6.60
C GLY A 260 -38.75 -17.29 -5.80
N LEU A 261 -37.92 -16.62 -4.98
CA LEU A 261 -38.30 -15.43 -4.20
C LEU A 261 -38.04 -14.10 -4.96
N GLU A 262 -37.68 -14.16 -6.24
CA GLU A 262 -37.62 -13.03 -7.19
C GLU A 262 -38.69 -13.15 -8.27
#